data_AF-A0A7L3ME63-F1
#
_entry.id   AF-A0A7L3ME63-F1
#
_cell.length_a   1.000
_cell.length_b   1.000
_cell.length_c   1.000
_cell.angle_alpha   90.00
_cell.angle_beta   90.00
_cell.angle_gamma   90.00
#
_symmetry.space_group_name_H-M   'P 1'
#
loop_
_entity.id
_entity.type
_entity.pdbx_description
1 polymer ?
#
loop_
_entity_poly.entity_id
_entity_poly.type
_entity_poly.pdbx_seq_one_letter_code
_entity_poly.pdbx_strand_id
1 'polypeptide(L)'
;RLGSRRCHLCLITFPDATFAARHAKRQHPGDFARAALRGALFVCFVCARPFGSSPALLRHQRGHAHSGRAAPTPAGKAPPLPAGKATP
;
A
#
# COMPACT_ATOMS: atom_id res chain seq x y z
N ARG A 1 13.88 3.22 -2.55
CA ARG A 1 13.25 4.52 -2.26
C ARG A 1 12.28 4.84 -3.39
N LEU A 2 11.05 5.24 -3.10
CA LEU A 2 10.14 5.79 -4.12
C LEU A 2 10.77 7.10 -4.62
N GLY A 3 10.89 7.29 -5.94
CA GLY A 3 11.58 8.44 -6.55
C GLY A 3 13.03 8.18 -7.01
N SER A 4 13.57 6.97 -6.84
CA SER A 4 14.88 6.61 -7.40
C SER A 4 14.75 6.27 -8.89
N ARG A 5 15.60 6.89 -9.73
CA ARG A 5 15.81 6.50 -11.14
C ARG A 5 16.53 5.16 -11.28
N ARG A 6 17.08 4.61 -10.19
CA ARG A 6 17.77 3.33 -10.17
C ARG A 6 16.99 2.29 -9.39
N CYS A 7 16.85 1.08 -9.93
CA CYS A 7 16.33 -0.06 -9.18
C CYS A 7 17.35 -0.49 -8.12
N HIS A 8 16.93 -0.68 -6.86
CA HIS A 8 17.88 -1.03 -5.79
C HIS A 8 18.15 -2.54 -5.68
N LEU A 9 17.42 -3.37 -6.42
CA LEU A 9 17.55 -4.83 -6.37
C LEU A 9 18.51 -5.34 -7.44
N CYS A 10 18.41 -4.78 -8.64
CA CYS A 10 19.23 -5.16 -9.81
C CYS A 10 20.13 -4.02 -10.31
N LEU A 11 20.10 -2.85 -9.65
CA LEU A 11 20.99 -1.70 -9.93
C LEU A 11 20.89 -1.08 -11.32
N ILE A 12 19.91 -1.48 -12.14
CA ILE A 12 19.62 -0.87 -13.44
C ILE A 12 19.21 0.60 -13.25
N THR A 13 19.84 1.48 -14.01
CA THR A 13 19.55 2.91 -14.03
C THR A 13 18.61 3.23 -15.18
N PHE A 14 17.53 3.93 -14.87
CA PHE A 14 16.50 4.31 -15.80
C PHE A 14 16.53 5.82 -16.06
N PRO A 15 16.06 6.26 -17.23
CA PRO A 15 15.91 7.68 -17.51
C PRO A 15 14.94 8.35 -16.54
N ASP A 16 13.94 7.64 -15.99
CA ASP A 16 12.94 8.22 -15.11
C ASP A 16 12.55 7.29 -13.97
N ALA A 17 12.12 7.89 -12.85
CA ALA A 17 11.61 7.16 -11.69
C ALA A 17 10.31 6.38 -12.00
N THR A 18 9.51 6.85 -12.95
CA THR A 18 8.31 6.15 -13.43
C THR A 18 8.66 4.85 -14.14
N PHE A 19 9.72 4.85 -14.95
CA PHE A 19 10.24 3.66 -15.61
C PHE A 19 10.84 2.69 -14.60
N ALA A 20 11.62 3.18 -13.64
CA ALA A 20 12.15 2.38 -12.55
C ALA A 20 11.04 1.73 -11.71
N ALA A 21 9.95 2.46 -11.43
CA ALA A 21 8.79 1.93 -10.72
C ALA A 21 8.05 0.87 -11.55
N ARG A 22 7.86 1.11 -12.86
CA ARG A 22 7.24 0.13 -13.76
C ARG A 22 8.09 -1.13 -13.90
N HIS A 23 9.40 -0.99 -13.96
CA HIS A 23 10.35 -2.09 -13.94
C HIS A 23 10.20 -2.88 -12.63
N ALA A 24 10.26 -2.22 -11.47
CA ALA A 24 10.15 -2.88 -10.17
C ALA A 24 8.80 -3.60 -10.01
N LYS A 25 7.69 -3.00 -10.48
CA LYS A 25 6.37 -3.62 -10.47
C LYS A 25 6.31 -4.93 -11.28
N ARG A 26 7.07 -5.02 -12.39
CA ARG A 26 7.09 -6.19 -13.27
C ARG A 26 8.10 -7.25 -12.82
N GLN A 27 9.33 -6.84 -12.51
CA GLN A 27 10.45 -7.75 -12.24
C GLN A 27 10.62 -8.09 -10.76
N HIS A 28 10.11 -7.23 -9.87
CA HIS A 28 10.26 -7.37 -8.43
C HIS A 28 8.93 -7.13 -7.70
N PRO A 29 7.86 -7.88 -8.03
CA PRO A 29 6.52 -7.61 -7.51
C PRO A 29 6.45 -7.70 -5.97
N GLY A 30 7.17 -8.63 -5.35
CA GLY A 30 7.20 -8.80 -3.90
C GLY A 30 7.85 -7.62 -3.18
N ASP A 31 9.04 -7.21 -3.62
CA ASP A 31 9.73 -6.05 -3.06
C ASP A 31 9.03 -4.73 -3.37
N PHE A 32 8.46 -4.60 -4.57
CA PHE A 32 7.64 -3.46 -4.93
C PHE A 32 6.44 -3.34 -3.99
N ALA A 33 5.72 -4.44 -3.74
CA ALA A 33 4.60 -4.45 -2.81
C ALA A 33 5.06 -4.13 -1.37
N ARG A 34 6.16 -4.73 -0.91
CA ARG A 34 6.72 -4.46 0.43
C ARG A 34 7.15 -3.00 0.59
N ALA A 35 7.73 -2.40 -0.45
CA ALA A 35 8.13 -1.00 -0.44
C ALA A 35 6.91 -0.06 -0.53
N ALA A 36 5.93 -0.38 -1.37
CA ALA A 36 4.71 0.43 -1.55
C ALA A 36 3.79 0.39 -0.31
N LEU A 37 3.76 -0.74 0.40
CA LEU A 37 2.98 -0.94 1.61
C LEU A 37 3.76 -0.61 2.89
N ARG A 38 5.02 -0.13 2.78
CA ARG A 38 5.84 0.17 3.94
C ARG A 38 5.21 1.32 4.74
N GLY A 39 4.71 0.99 5.93
CA GLY A 39 4.02 1.96 6.80
C GLY A 39 2.55 2.21 6.43
N ALA A 40 2.01 1.52 5.42
CA ALA A 40 0.59 1.55 5.12
C ALA A 40 -0.18 0.66 6.10
N LEU A 41 -1.34 1.14 6.57
CA LEU A 41 -2.25 0.36 7.41
C LEU A 41 -3.43 -0.13 6.59
N PHE A 42 -3.86 -1.35 6.86
CA PHE A 42 -5.07 -1.95 6.30
C PHE A 42 -6.25 -1.59 7.20
N VAL A 43 -7.23 -0.87 6.69
CA VAL A 43 -8.35 -0.36 7.50
C VAL A 43 -9.61 -1.17 7.23
N CYS A 44 -10.29 -1.58 8.30
CA CYS A 44 -11.59 -2.22 8.18
C CYS A 44 -12.64 -1.21 7.70
N PHE A 45 -13.35 -1.52 6.62
CA PHE A 45 -14.42 -0.66 6.12
C PHE A 45 -15.67 -0.62 7.01
N VAL A 46 -15.84 -1.59 7.92
CA VAL A 46 -17.01 -1.67 8.82
C VAL A 46 -16.81 -0.82 10.06
N CYS A 47 -15.63 -0.90 10.69
CA CYS A 47 -15.37 -0.28 12.00
C CYS A 47 -14.16 0.66 12.02
N ALA A 48 -13.56 0.95 10.86
CA ALA A 48 -12.38 1.81 10.69
C ALA A 48 -11.12 1.39 11.48
N ARG A 49 -11.10 0.19 12.09
CA ARG A 49 -9.95 -0.27 12.85
C ARG A 49 -8.76 -0.55 11.92
N PRO A 50 -7.56 -0.01 12.20
CA PRO A 50 -6.37 -0.26 11.40
C PRO A 50 -5.66 -1.57 11.78
N PHE A 51 -5.02 -2.21 10.80
CA PHE A 51 -4.26 -3.44 10.94
C PHE A 51 -2.93 -3.31 10.19
N GLY A 52 -1.86 -3.88 10.75
CA GLY A 52 -0.54 -3.87 10.12
C GLY A 52 -0.39 -4.87 8.96
N SER A 53 -1.38 -5.73 8.71
CA SER A 53 -1.32 -6.72 7.63
C SER A 53 -2.70 -7.09 7.09
N SER A 54 -2.74 -7.42 5.79
CA SER A 54 -3.96 -7.87 5.11
C SER A 54 -4.57 -9.13 5.75
N PRO A 55 -3.81 -10.20 6.11
CA PRO A 55 -4.38 -11.37 6.76
C PRO A 55 -5.03 -11.08 8.12
N ALA A 56 -4.47 -10.14 8.89
CA ALA A 56 -5.05 -9.73 10.18
C ALA A 56 -6.40 -9.00 9.97
N LEU A 57 -6.47 -8.12 8.97
CA LEU A 57 -7.73 -7.46 8.58
C LEU A 57 -8.77 -8.49 8.09
N LEU A 58 -8.38 -9.43 7.22
CA LEU A 58 -9.30 -10.44 6.68
C LEU A 58 -9.89 -11.32 7.79
N ARG A 59 -9.06 -11.77 8.75
CA ARG A 59 -9.55 -12.52 9.92
C ARG A 59 -10.52 -11.68 10.75
N HIS A 60 -10.22 -10.40 10.95
CA HIS A 60 -11.11 -9.48 11.65
C HIS A 60 -12.45 -9.30 10.92
N GLN A 61 -12.45 -9.14 9.60
CA GLN A 61 -13.66 -8.96 8.79
C GLN A 61 -14.61 -10.16 8.83
N ARG A 62 -14.09 -11.38 8.96
CA ARG A 62 -14.92 -12.58 9.15
C ARG A 62 -15.75 -12.52 10.43
N GLY A 63 -15.28 -11.81 11.46
CA GLY A 63 -16.06 -11.54 12.67
C GLY A 63 -17.31 -10.69 12.39
N HIS A 64 -17.23 -9.72 11.47
CA HIS A 64 -18.38 -8.91 11.06
C HIS A 64 -19.42 -9.70 10.25
N ALA A 65 -19.01 -10.74 9.52
CA ALA A 65 -19.91 -11.57 8.74
C ALA A 65 -21.00 -12.26 9.59
N HIS A 66 -20.77 -12.40 10.90
CA HIS A 66 -21.73 -12.97 11.85
C HIS A 66 -22.70 -11.92 12.40
N SER A 67 -22.53 -10.63 12.10
CA SER A 67 -23.24 -9.52 12.76
C SER A 67 -24.16 -8.69 11.85
N GLY A 68 -24.26 -8.95 10.54
CA GLY A 68 -25.29 -8.27 9.76
C GLY A 68 -24.94 -8.00 8.30
N ARG A 69 -25.84 -8.47 7.47
CA ARG A 69 -26.02 -8.14 6.06
C ARG A 69 -26.13 -6.61 5.87
N ALA A 70 -25.07 -5.97 5.40
CA ALA A 70 -25.15 -4.68 4.73
C ALA A 70 -23.90 -4.45 3.88
N ALA A 71 -24.09 -4.36 2.56
CA ALA A 71 -23.07 -3.86 1.66
C ALA A 71 -22.85 -2.35 1.92
N PRO A 72 -21.62 -1.87 2.13
CA PRO A 72 -21.35 -0.45 2.15
C PRO A 72 -20.96 0.05 0.75
N THR A 73 -21.60 1.14 0.34
CA THR A 73 -21.26 1.95 -0.83
C THR A 73 -19.88 2.60 -0.65
N PRO A 74 -19.05 2.72 -1.70
CA PRO A 74 -17.76 3.40 -1.59
C PRO A 74 -17.95 4.92 -1.70
N ALA A 75 -18.18 5.60 -0.57
CA ALA A 75 -18.04 7.05 -0.48
C ALA A 75 -16.78 7.41 0.32
N GLY A 76 -15.75 7.82 -0.43
CA GLY A 76 -14.65 8.70 -0.06
C GLY A 76 -14.11 8.74 1.38
N LYS A 77 -12.83 8.38 1.52
CA LYS A 77 -11.75 9.30 1.91
C LYS A 77 -10.40 8.60 1.76
N ALA A 78 -9.56 9.16 0.90
CA ALA A 78 -8.18 8.70 0.72
C ALA A 78 -7.43 8.74 2.06
N PRO A 79 -6.59 7.75 2.39
CA PRO A 79 -5.70 7.84 3.53
C PRO A 79 -4.76 9.04 3.37
N PRO A 80 -4.45 9.80 4.44
CA PRO A 80 -3.45 10.85 4.36
C PRO A 80 -2.09 10.21 4.04
N LEU A 81 -1.53 10.55 2.87
CA LEU A 81 -0.14 10.29 2.53
C LEU A 81 0.75 11.04 3.53
N PRO A 82 1.78 10.41 4.15
CA PRO A 82 2.73 11.15 4.95
C PRO A 82 3.58 12.05 4.05
N ALA A 83 3.42 13.36 4.22
CA ALA A 83 4.25 14.38 3.59
C ALA A 83 5.70 14.25 4.09
N GLY A 84 6.58 13.67 3.27
CA GLY A 84 8.01 13.74 3.47
C GLY A 84 8.49 15.16 3.18
N LYS A 85 8.88 15.88 4.24
CA LYS A 85 9.42 17.24 4.18
C LYS A 85 10.68 17.28 3.29
N ALA A 86 10.66 18.17 2.30
CA ALA A 86 11.87 18.67 1.67
C ALA A 86 12.54 19.65 2.64
N THR A 87 13.85 19.49 2.82
CA THR A 87 14.73 20.43 3.53
C THR A 87 15.90 20.72 2.57
N PRO A 88 16.48 21.93 2.64
CA PRO A 88 17.02 22.67 1.50
C PRO A 88 18.27 22.09 0.86
#